data_AF-A0A401QL16-F1
#
_entry.id   AF-A0A401QL16-F1
#
_cell.length_a   1.000
_cell.length_b   1.000
_cell.length_c   1.000
_cell.angle_alpha   90.00
_cell.angle_beta   90.00
_cell.angle_gamma   90.00
#
_symmetry.space_group_name_H-M   'P 1'
#
loop_
_entity.id
_entity.type
_entity.pdbx_description
1 polymer ?
#
loop_
_entity_poly.entity_id
_entity_poly.type
_entity_poly.pdbx_seq_one_letter_code
_entity_poly.pdbx_strand_id
1 'polypeptide(L)' 'MPFGNTHNKWKLNYSAEAEFPDLSKHNNHMAKALTIDIYKQLRDKETPSGFTIDDVIQTGVDNP' A
#
# COMPACT_ATOMS: atom_id res chain seq x y z
N MET A 1 -14.62 3.29 12.56
CA MET A 1 -14.11 2.58 13.75
C MET A 1 -12.71 3.10 14.02
N PRO A 2 -12.33 3.50 15.24
CA PRO A 2 -11.07 4.21 15.50
C PRO A 2 -9.95 3.20 15.78
N PHE A 3 -9.56 2.42 14.78
CA PHE A 3 -8.22 1.84 14.81
C PHE A 3 -7.33 2.93 14.26
N GLY A 4 -6.65 3.67 15.14
CA GLY A 4 -5.66 4.66 14.70
C GLY A 4 -4.70 4.02 13.70
N ASN A 5 -4.18 4.81 12.77
CA ASN A 5 -3.28 4.37 11.70
C ASN A 5 -1.88 3.95 12.21
N THR A 6 -1.83 3.42 13.43
CA THR A 6 -0.67 2.91 14.13
C THR A 6 0.01 1.83 13.31
N HIS A 7 -0.73 1.01 12.56
CA HIS A 7 -0.14 0.00 11.69
C HIS A 7 0.74 0.62 10.58
N ASN A 8 0.32 1.71 9.92
CA ASN A 8 1.14 2.41 8.93
C ASN A 8 2.41 3.00 9.57
N LYS A 9 2.32 3.55 10.79
CA LYS A 9 3.49 4.10 11.50
C LYS A 9 4.60 3.08 11.72
N TRP A 10 4.27 1.80 11.88
CA TRP A 10 5.28 0.74 12.05
C TRP A 10 5.85 0.29 10.72
N LYS A 11 5.04 0.28 9.65
CA LYS A 11 5.50 0.01 8.28
C LYS A 11 6.53 1.02 7.80
N LEU A 12 6.42 2.27 8.23
CA LEU A 12 7.41 3.31 7.94
C LEU A 12 8.80 3.04 8.53
N ASN A 13 8.95 2.10 9.47
CA ASN A 13 10.27 1.65 9.94
C ASN A 13 10.98 0.73 8.94
N TYR A 14 10.28 0.25 7.91
CA TYR A 14 10.81 -0.59 6.84
C TYR A 14 10.96 0.21 5.54
N SER A 15 11.89 -0.23 4.68
CA SER A 15 12.08 0.40 3.37
C SER A 15 10.84 0.20 2.49
N ALA A 16 10.66 1.08 1.51
CA ALA A 16 9.53 0.96 0.61
C ALA A 16 9.61 -0.31 -0.25
N GLU A 17 10.82 -0.76 -0.58
CA GLU A 17 11.07 -2.00 -1.31
C GLU A 17 10.71 -3.24 -0.49
N ALA A 18 10.88 -3.19 0.83
CA ALA A 18 10.54 -4.31 1.71
C ALA A 18 9.03 -4.47 1.90
N GLU A 19 8.28 -3.37 1.88
CA GLU A 19 6.81 -3.36 2.02
C GLU A 19 6.08 -3.40 0.66
N PHE A 20 6.79 -3.24 -0.46
CA PHE A 20 6.18 -3.28 -1.79
C PHE A 20 5.63 -4.69 -2.07
N PRO A 21 4.36 -4.82 -2.49
CA PRO A 21 3.75 -6.13 -2.73
C PRO A 21 4.41 -6.84 -3.91
N ASP A 22 4.60 -8.16 -3.79
CA ASP A 22 4.97 -9.00 -4.94
C ASP A 22 3.74 -9.19 -5.84
N LEU A 23 3.80 -8.55 -7.01
CA LEU A 23 2.73 -8.54 -8.01
C LEU A 23 3.11 -9.33 -9.28
N SER A 24 4.17 -10.15 -9.22
CA SER A 24 4.72 -10.87 -10.37
C SER A 24 3.74 -11.83 -11.07
N LYS A 25 2.64 -12.20 -10.39
CA LYS A 25 1.62 -13.15 -10.88
C LYS A 25 0.23 -12.53 -11.01
N HIS A 26 0.11 -11.20 -10.91
CA HIS A 26 -1.16 -10.49 -10.90
C HIS A 26 -1.50 -9.94 -12.29
N ASN A 27 -2.77 -10.01 -12.67
CA ASN A 27 -3.32 -9.46 -13.92
C ASN A 27 -4.58 -8.63 -13.67
N ASN A 28 -4.46 -7.66 -12.77
CA ASN A 28 -5.47 -6.65 -12.53
C ASN A 28 -4.94 -5.24 -12.85
N HIS A 29 -5.85 -4.26 -12.91
CA HIS A 29 -5.49 -2.89 -13.28
C HIS A 29 -4.56 -2.22 -12.25
N MET A 30 -4.75 -2.52 -10.97
CA MET A 30 -3.90 -1.99 -9.89
C MET A 30 -2.46 -2.46 -10.09
N ALA A 31 -2.24 -3.76 -10.32
CA ALA A 31 -0.90 -4.32 -10.49
C ALA A 31 -0.17 -3.79 -11.73
N LYS A 32 -0.89 -3.44 -12.80
CA LYS A 32 -0.31 -2.81 -13.99
C LYS A 32 0.10 -1.35 -13.77
N ALA A 33 -0.59 -0.64 -12.88
CA ALA A 33 -0.39 0.78 -12.63
C ALA A 33 0.57 1.06 -11.46
N LEU A 34 0.62 0.18 -10.46
CA LEU A 34 1.41 0.39 -9.26
C LEU A 34 2.89 0.15 -9.54
N THR A 35 3.70 1.21 -9.39
CA THR A 35 5.16 1.13 -9.43
C THR A 35 5.77 1.39 -8.06
N ILE A 36 7.01 0.98 -7.86
CA ILE A 36 7.74 1.24 -6.61
C ILE A 36 7.85 2.75 -6.31
N ASP A 37 7.97 3.59 -7.34
CA ASP A 37 8.07 5.04 -7.19
C ASP A 37 6.74 5.66 -6.75
N ILE A 38 5.62 5.20 -7.33
CA ILE A 38 4.28 5.61 -6.89
C ILE A 38 4.04 5.18 -5.44
N TYR A 39 4.40 3.94 -5.09
CA TYR A 39 4.26 3.43 -3.73
C TYR A 39 5.09 4.26 -2.73
N LYS A 40 6.35 4.55 -3.04
CA LYS A 40 7.22 5.43 -2.22
C LYS A 40 6.61 6.80 -1.96
N GLN A 41 6.00 7.41 -2.97
CA GLN A 41 5.39 8.74 -2.86
C GLN A 41 4.11 8.77 -2.01
N LEU A 42 3.38 7.64 -1.94
CA LEU A 42 2.04 7.59 -1.34
C LEU A 42 1.99 6.82 -0.02
N ARG A 43 2.97 5.95 0.30
CA ARG A 43 2.95 5.09 1.50
C ARG A 43 2.93 5.85 2.82
N ASP A 44 3.51 7.06 2.85
CA ASP A 44 3.51 7.92 4.04
C ASP A 44 2.26 8.80 4.15
N LYS A 45 1.33 8.72 3.19
CA LYS A 45 0.11 9.53 3.15
C LYS A 45 -1.08 8.78 3.73
N GLU A 46 -1.97 9.57 4.32
CA GLU A 46 -3.28 9.14 4.77
C GLU A 46 -4.33 10.20 4.45
N THR A 47 -5.57 9.77 4.23
CA THR A 47 -6.71 10.69 4.16
C THR A 47 -7.05 11.23 5.56
N PRO A 48 -7.89 12.27 5.71
CA PRO A 48 -8.35 12.72 7.03
C PRO A 48 -9.07 11.65 7.87
N SER A 49 -9.56 10.58 7.23
CA SER A 49 -10.16 9.43 7.91
C SER A 49 -9.15 8.32 8.23
N GLY A 50 -7.87 8.50 7.92
CA GLY A 50 -6.79 7.53 8.15
C GLY A 50 -6.65 6.44 7.08
N PHE A 51 -7.24 6.60 5.88
CA PHE A 51 -7.15 5.61 4.81
C PHE A 51 -5.84 5.76 4.04
N THR A 52 -5.14 4.65 3.78
CA THR A 52 -3.79 4.62 3.20
C THR A 52 -3.76 3.98 1.81
N ILE A 53 -2.61 4.06 1.13
CA ILE A 53 -2.41 3.36 -0.13
C ILE A 53 -2.50 1.84 0.03
N ASP A 54 -2.08 1.29 1.17
CA ASP A 54 -2.16 -0.14 1.44
C ASP A 54 -3.62 -0.60 1.48
N ASP A 55 -4.51 0.19 2.11
CA ASP A 55 -5.94 -0.10 2.15
C ASP A 55 -6.59 -0.06 0.75
N VAL A 56 -6.13 0.85 -0.12
CA VAL A 56 -6.61 0.97 -1.51
C VAL A 56 -6.25 -0.28 -2.32
N ILE A 57 -5.00 -0.75 -2.20
CA ILE A 57 -4.46 -1.80 -3.07
C ILE A 57 -4.72 -3.21 -2.54
N GLN A 58 -5.06 -3.37 -1.25
CA GLN A 58 -5.20 -4.67 -0.59
C GLN A 58 -6.04 -5.67 -1.40
N THR A 59 -7.18 -5.24 -1.94
CA THR A 59 -8.03 -6.11 -2.77
C THR A 59 -7.33 -6.61 -4.04
N GLY A 60 -6.52 -5.78 -4.68
CA GLY A 60 -5.75 -6.17 -5.86
C GLY A 60 -4.48 -6.95 -5.53
N VAL A 61 -4.00 -6.91 -4.28
CA VAL A 61 -2.90 -7.75 -3.80
C VAL A 61 -3.42 -9.15 -3.47
N ASP A 62 -4.58 -9.24 -2.81
CA ASP A 62 -5.18 -10.51 -2.40
C ASP A 62 -5.79 -11.29 -3.57
N ASN A 63 -6.18 -10.60 -4.64
CA ASN A 63 -6.83 -11.18 -5.82
C ASN A 63 -5.97 -10.97 -7.09
N PRO A 64 -5.16 -11.99 -7.49
CA PRO A 64 -4.26 -11.89 -8.64
C PRO A 64 -4.96 -11.65 -9.97
#